data_AF-A0AAJ2QEV5-F1
#
_entry.id   AF-A0AAJ2QEV5-F1
#
_cell.length_a   1.000
_cell.length_b   1.000
_cell.length_c   1.000
_cell.angle_alpha   90.00
_cell.angle_beta   90.00
_cell.angle_gamma   90.00
#
_symmetry.space_group_name_H-M   'P 1'
#
loop_
_entity.id
_entity.type
_entity.pdbx_description
1 polymer ?
#
loop_
_entity_poly.entity_id
_entity_poly.type
_entity_poly.pdbx_seq_one_letter_code
_entity_poly.pdbx_strand_id
1 'polypeptide(L)'
;MGLSTGAGSTSTGLRTLLAGLPFPRFGGGRLVLAVDVSPWLRSDAPCSAEWLFCHVYGRAKPVSQFIPGSPYSFVAVLELGATSWTSVLDVIRLGPEDDAIAVTATLLRAVAERLVSAGQWVPGDPDIAIVMDAGYDVTRLAWVLRDLPIELVGAGRQRLGDATAQAHTREYAAIYPPGGRPAEARQGGDRVHPRLTHRLLGGDAEAPGLRLRGEG
;
A
#
# COMPACT_ATOMS: atom_id res chain seq x y z
N MET A 1 44.93 -14.07 12.03
CA MET A 1 43.91 -14.29 13.07
C MET A 1 43.36 -12.92 13.42
N GLY A 2 42.12 -12.60 13.02
CA GLY A 2 41.59 -11.24 13.09
C GLY A 2 40.15 -11.15 12.57
N LEU A 3 39.24 -11.67 13.40
CA LEU A 3 37.82 -11.35 13.55
C LEU A 3 36.98 -11.09 12.28
N SER A 4 36.30 -12.16 11.87
CA SER A 4 35.08 -12.16 11.06
C SER A 4 33.96 -11.36 11.74
N THR A 5 33.55 -10.24 11.16
CA THR A 5 32.38 -9.46 11.58
C THR A 5 31.10 -10.13 11.06
N GLY A 6 30.51 -10.99 11.89
CA GLY A 6 29.25 -11.68 11.63
C GLY A 6 28.02 -10.77 11.73
N ALA A 7 27.86 -9.82 10.82
CA ALA A 7 26.68 -8.95 10.75
C ALA A 7 25.64 -9.35 9.68
N GLY A 8 25.97 -10.28 8.78
CA GLY A 8 25.04 -10.79 7.76
C GLY A 8 24.13 -11.93 8.21
N SER A 9 24.48 -12.62 9.32
CA SER A 9 23.77 -13.81 9.79
C SER A 9 22.50 -13.48 10.57
N THR A 10 22.48 -12.39 11.35
CA THR A 10 21.39 -12.09 12.30
C THR A 10 20.16 -11.49 11.61
N SER A 11 20.36 -10.60 10.64
CA SER A 11 19.25 -10.01 9.86
C SER A 11 18.55 -11.06 8.99
N THR A 12 19.32 -11.94 8.36
CA THR A 12 18.79 -13.07 7.58
C THR A 12 18.05 -14.07 8.46
N GLY A 13 18.60 -14.40 9.63
CA GLY A 13 17.94 -15.25 10.63
C GLY A 13 16.62 -14.66 11.12
N LEU A 14 16.59 -13.35 11.42
CA LEU A 14 15.37 -12.65 11.82
C LEU A 14 14.30 -12.67 10.71
N ARG A 15 14.67 -12.35 9.46
CA ARG A 15 13.74 -12.39 8.32
C ARG A 15 13.16 -13.79 8.10
N THR A 16 13.97 -14.82 8.30
CA THR A 16 13.53 -16.22 8.21
C THR A 16 12.56 -16.57 9.34
N LEU A 17 12.86 -16.14 10.56
CA LEU A 17 11.98 -16.34 11.72
C LEU A 17 10.65 -15.61 11.55
N LEU A 18 10.68 -14.37 11.07
CA LEU A 18 9.46 -13.59 10.77
C LEU A 18 8.58 -14.31 9.75
N ALA A 19 9.17 -14.86 8.68
CA ALA A 19 8.43 -15.62 7.66
C ALA A 19 7.78 -16.92 8.19
N GLY A 20 8.25 -17.45 9.33
CA GLY A 20 7.67 -18.62 9.98
C GLY A 20 6.52 -18.33 10.95
N LEU A 21 6.20 -17.06 11.20
CA LEU A 21 5.11 -16.70 12.10
C LEU A 21 3.74 -17.04 11.52
N PRO A 22 2.72 -17.30 12.36
CA PRO A 22 1.35 -17.44 11.87
C PRO A 22 0.85 -16.12 11.31
N PHE A 23 0.32 -16.14 10.09
CA PHE A 23 -0.19 -14.95 9.41
C PHE A 23 -1.70 -14.99 9.22
N PRO A 24 -2.37 -13.82 9.26
CA PRO A 24 -3.76 -13.72 8.85
C PRO A 24 -3.92 -14.13 7.38
N ARG A 25 -5.03 -14.80 7.08
CA ARG A 25 -5.39 -15.25 5.73
C ARG A 25 -6.74 -14.66 5.35
N PHE A 26 -6.84 -14.20 4.12
CA PHE A 26 -8.08 -13.72 3.53
C PHE A 26 -8.96 -14.91 3.12
N GLY A 27 -10.16 -14.64 2.61
CA GLY A 27 -11.08 -15.66 2.12
C GLY A 27 -10.38 -16.69 1.22
N GLY A 28 -10.66 -17.98 1.46
CA GLY A 28 -10.02 -19.08 0.73
C GLY A 28 -8.58 -19.40 1.14
N GLY A 29 -8.10 -18.90 2.29
CA GLY A 29 -6.75 -19.22 2.79
C GLY A 29 -5.63 -18.37 2.19
N ARG A 30 -5.98 -17.32 1.45
CA ARG A 30 -5.05 -16.49 0.70
C ARG A 30 -4.19 -15.59 1.59
N LEU A 31 -2.88 -15.61 1.38
CA LEU A 31 -1.98 -14.62 1.99
C LEU A 31 -1.99 -13.33 1.16
N VAL A 32 -2.12 -12.18 1.84
CA VAL A 32 -2.13 -10.87 1.19
C VAL A 32 -1.02 -10.02 1.80
N LEU A 33 -0.13 -9.53 0.94
CA LEU A 33 0.98 -8.66 1.30
C LEU A 33 0.78 -7.29 0.67
N ALA A 34 1.31 -6.25 1.31
CA ALA A 34 1.49 -4.93 0.73
C ALA A 34 2.97 -4.68 0.46
N VAL A 35 3.26 -4.00 -0.65
CA VAL A 35 4.57 -3.42 -0.94
C VAL A 35 4.44 -1.93 -1.17
N ASP A 36 5.26 -1.16 -0.47
CA ASP A 36 5.29 0.29 -0.59
C ASP A 36 6.68 0.86 -0.30
N VAL A 37 6.90 2.12 -0.67
CA VAL A 37 8.09 2.89 -0.32
C VAL A 37 7.71 3.99 0.68
N SER A 38 8.21 3.87 1.90
CA SER A 38 8.02 4.89 2.94
C SER A 38 9.25 5.80 3.06
N PRO A 39 9.07 7.14 2.99
CA PRO A 39 10.18 8.08 3.19
C PRO A 39 10.54 8.19 4.67
N TRP A 40 11.81 8.00 5.00
CA TRP A 40 12.36 8.31 6.32
C TRP A 40 13.06 9.67 6.28
N LEU A 41 12.39 10.70 6.80
CA LEU A 41 12.86 12.09 6.72
C LEU A 41 13.94 12.39 7.76
N ARG A 42 14.99 13.11 7.34
CA ARG A 42 16.10 13.57 8.18
C ARG A 42 16.49 15.00 7.81
N SER A 43 15.64 15.93 8.25
CA SER A 43 15.83 17.36 8.01
C SER A 43 17.08 17.95 8.68
N ASP A 44 17.69 17.24 9.63
CA ASP A 44 18.83 17.65 10.45
C ASP A 44 20.18 17.09 9.96
N ALA A 45 20.21 16.31 8.88
CA ALA A 45 21.43 15.66 8.36
C ALA A 45 21.71 16.02 6.89
N PRO A 46 22.15 17.27 6.59
CA PRO A 46 22.25 17.76 5.21
C PRO A 46 23.43 17.22 4.39
N CYS A 47 24.38 16.48 4.99
CA CYS A 47 25.68 16.20 4.36
C CYS A 47 26.07 14.71 4.39
N SER A 48 25.36 13.84 3.67
CA SER A 48 26.00 12.60 3.22
C SER A 48 25.58 12.24 1.79
N ALA A 49 26.53 11.66 1.05
CA ALA A 49 26.39 11.33 -0.36
C ALA A 49 25.33 10.25 -0.63
N GLU A 50 24.93 9.50 0.40
CA GLU A 50 23.92 8.44 0.27
C GLU A 50 22.49 8.92 0.58
N TRP A 51 22.28 10.17 0.98
CA TRP A 51 20.94 10.68 1.26
C TRP A 51 20.19 11.02 -0.02
N LEU A 52 18.90 10.71 -0.02
CA LEU A 52 17.97 11.03 -1.09
C LEU A 52 17.05 12.17 -0.66
N PHE A 53 16.35 12.76 -1.63
CA PHE A 53 15.29 13.71 -1.33
C PHE A 53 13.95 13.01 -1.36
N CYS A 54 13.23 13.06 -0.24
CA CYS A 54 11.88 12.55 -0.14
C CYS A 54 10.89 13.65 -0.51
N HIS A 55 9.97 13.34 -1.43
CA HIS A 55 8.86 14.22 -1.73
C HIS A 55 7.85 14.21 -0.57
N VAL A 56 7.55 15.39 -0.04
CA VAL A 56 6.59 15.57 1.04
C VAL A 56 5.56 16.60 0.60
N TYR A 57 4.28 16.25 0.74
CA TYR A 57 3.19 17.21 0.62
C TYR A 57 3.24 18.14 1.84
N GLY A 58 3.59 19.41 1.62
CA GLY A 58 3.74 20.38 2.69
C GLY A 58 2.41 20.58 3.43
N ARG A 59 2.34 20.16 4.70
CA ARG A 59 1.13 20.38 5.53
C ARG A 59 0.82 21.87 5.75
N ALA A 60 1.83 22.74 5.67
CA ALA A 60 1.73 24.17 5.95
C ALA A 60 2.04 25.09 4.75
N LYS A 61 2.35 24.53 3.57
CA LYS A 61 2.64 25.31 2.36
C LYS A 61 2.03 24.63 1.15
N PRO A 62 1.41 25.37 0.22
CA PRO A 62 0.73 24.81 -0.94
C PRO A 62 1.67 24.21 -2.02
N VAL A 63 2.95 24.07 -1.71
CA VAL A 63 3.98 23.60 -2.64
C VAL A 63 4.57 22.27 -2.15
N SER A 64 4.82 21.37 -3.09
CA SER A 64 5.63 20.17 -2.87
C SER A 64 7.00 20.54 -2.30
N GLN A 65 7.42 19.84 -1.25
CA GLN A 65 8.73 20.04 -0.63
C GLN A 65 9.58 18.79 -0.80
N PHE A 66 10.87 19.01 -0.96
CA PHE A 66 11.87 17.95 -0.92
C PHE A 66 12.62 18.07 0.40
N ILE A 67 12.50 17.05 1.24
CA ILE A 67 13.19 16.99 2.53
C ILE A 67 14.26 15.88 2.42
N PRO A 68 15.51 16.13 2.83
CA PRO A 68 16.52 15.08 2.88
C PRO A 68 16.02 13.88 3.70
N GLY A 69 16.32 12.68 3.23
CA GLY A 69 15.83 11.45 3.83
C GLY A 69 16.33 10.20 3.12
N SER A 70 15.76 9.06 3.47
CA SER A 70 16.01 7.80 2.79
C SER A 70 14.68 7.09 2.54
N PRO A 71 14.36 6.77 1.28
CA PRO A 71 13.23 5.91 0.98
C PRO A 71 13.55 4.47 1.37
N TYR A 72 12.60 3.83 2.07
CA TYR A 72 12.68 2.42 2.42
C TYR A 72 11.55 1.68 1.71
N SER A 73 11.91 0.71 0.87
CA SER A 73 10.95 -0.24 0.33
C SER A 73 10.73 -1.34 1.36
N PHE A 74 9.48 -1.68 1.64
CA PHE A 74 9.11 -2.69 2.62
C PHE A 74 7.99 -3.58 2.10
N VAL A 75 7.92 -4.80 2.65
CA VAL A 75 6.83 -5.73 2.42
C VAL A 75 6.20 -6.07 3.76
N ALA A 76 4.87 -5.95 3.86
CA ALA A 76 4.14 -6.23 5.07
C ALA A 76 2.94 -7.14 4.81
N VAL A 77 2.60 -7.99 5.78
CA VAL A 77 1.38 -8.81 5.75
C VAL A 77 0.17 -7.94 6.09
N LEU A 78 -0.91 -8.10 5.33
CA LEU A 78 -2.19 -7.45 5.56
C LEU A 78 -3.16 -8.37 6.32
N GLU A 79 -4.04 -7.76 7.10
CA GLU A 79 -5.15 -8.40 7.80
C GLU A 79 -6.48 -7.76 7.35
N LEU A 80 -7.57 -8.54 7.34
CA LEU A 80 -8.93 -8.05 7.10
C LEU A 80 -9.51 -7.19 8.24
N GLY A 81 -8.89 -7.21 9.41
CA GLY A 81 -9.34 -6.50 10.59
C GLY A 81 -9.27 -4.98 10.42
N ALA A 82 -10.13 -4.25 11.13
CA ALA A 82 -10.10 -2.79 11.20
C ALA A 82 -8.98 -2.29 12.14
N THR A 83 -7.79 -2.90 12.06
CA THR A 83 -6.61 -2.53 12.83
C THR A 83 -5.58 -1.90 11.89
N SER A 84 -4.78 -0.96 12.39
CA SER A 84 -3.66 -0.40 11.63
C SER A 84 -2.39 -1.24 11.78
N TRP A 85 -2.49 -2.44 12.34
CA TRP A 85 -1.35 -3.31 12.57
C TRP A 85 -1.01 -4.13 11.34
N THR A 86 0.26 -4.07 10.97
CA THR A 86 0.83 -4.80 9.85
C THR A 86 2.11 -5.47 10.34
N SER A 87 2.40 -6.67 9.83
CA SER A 87 3.64 -7.38 10.14
C SER A 87 4.63 -7.20 9.00
N VAL A 88 5.66 -6.37 9.21
CA VAL A 88 6.71 -6.16 8.21
C VAL A 88 7.59 -7.40 8.12
N LEU A 89 7.67 -7.99 6.92
CA LEU A 89 8.47 -9.18 6.62
C LEU A 89 9.89 -8.85 6.19
N ASP A 90 10.05 -7.75 5.45
CA ASP A 90 11.34 -7.29 5.00
C ASP A 90 11.31 -5.79 4.69
N VAL A 91 12.48 -5.18 4.78
CA VAL A 91 12.73 -3.78 4.49
C VAL A 91 14.12 -3.62 3.90
N ILE A 92 14.23 -2.76 2.89
CA ILE A 92 15.48 -2.38 2.26
C ILE A 92 15.52 -0.87 2.04
N ARG A 93 16.67 -0.25 2.34
CA ARG A 93 16.93 1.15 2.02
C ARG A 93 17.26 1.26 0.54
N LEU A 94 16.62 2.18 -0.16
CA LEU A 94 16.98 2.52 -1.52
C LEU A 94 18.15 3.51 -1.52
N GLY A 95 19.18 3.21 -2.30
CA GLY A 95 20.31 4.07 -2.61
C GLY A 95 20.05 4.96 -3.83
N PRO A 96 20.90 5.97 -4.04
CA PRO A 96 20.72 6.93 -5.14
C PRO A 96 20.84 6.34 -6.54
N GLU A 97 21.62 5.28 -6.70
CA GLU A 97 21.84 4.60 -7.98
C GLU A 97 20.91 3.40 -8.20
N ASP A 98 20.01 3.12 -7.24
CA ASP A 98 19.13 1.95 -7.31
C ASP A 98 17.97 2.18 -8.29
N ASP A 99 17.73 1.19 -9.15
CA ASP A 99 16.43 1.05 -9.82
C ASP A 99 15.42 0.52 -8.80
N ALA A 100 14.53 1.41 -8.34
CA ALA A 100 13.52 1.08 -7.34
C ALA A 100 12.67 -0.15 -7.71
N ILE A 101 12.33 -0.34 -8.99
CA ILE A 101 11.55 -1.50 -9.43
C ILE A 101 12.38 -2.78 -9.37
N ALA A 102 13.66 -2.72 -9.75
CA ALA A 102 14.56 -3.87 -9.64
C ALA A 102 14.81 -4.27 -8.18
N VAL A 103 14.96 -3.29 -7.28
CA VAL A 103 15.08 -3.53 -5.85
C VAL A 103 13.79 -4.14 -5.29
N THR A 104 12.62 -3.60 -5.64
CA THR A 104 11.33 -4.17 -5.22
C THR A 104 11.14 -5.60 -5.74
N ALA A 105 11.50 -5.89 -7.00
CA ALA A 105 11.43 -7.25 -7.55
C ALA A 105 12.31 -8.23 -6.75
N THR A 106 13.53 -7.80 -6.41
CA THR A 106 14.46 -8.60 -5.59
C THR A 106 13.90 -8.84 -4.18
N LEU A 107 13.33 -7.79 -3.57
CA LEU A 107 12.71 -7.87 -2.25
C LEU A 107 11.53 -8.84 -2.24
N LEU A 108 10.61 -8.72 -3.21
CA LEU A 108 9.43 -9.58 -3.34
C LEU A 108 9.82 -11.03 -3.58
N ARG A 109 10.79 -11.29 -4.45
CA ARG A 109 11.32 -12.64 -4.69
C ARG A 109 11.85 -13.25 -3.40
N ALA A 110 12.72 -12.53 -2.69
CA ALA A 110 13.31 -13.03 -1.47
C ALA A 110 12.25 -13.28 -0.37
N VAL A 111 11.21 -12.45 -0.28
CA VAL A 111 10.08 -12.68 0.62
C VAL A 111 9.26 -13.90 0.23
N ALA A 112 8.89 -14.03 -1.05
CA ALA A 112 8.10 -15.16 -1.54
C ALA A 112 8.83 -16.50 -1.33
N GLU A 113 10.11 -16.58 -1.69
CA GLU A 113 10.93 -17.77 -1.49
C GLU A 113 11.05 -18.16 -0.02
N ARG A 114 11.18 -17.18 0.89
CA ARG A 114 11.18 -17.43 2.33
C ARG A 114 9.83 -17.92 2.86
N LEU A 115 8.72 -17.35 2.38
CA LEU A 115 7.39 -17.80 2.77
C LEU A 115 7.12 -19.25 2.31
N VAL A 116 7.51 -19.58 1.08
CA VAL A 116 7.44 -20.96 0.57
C VAL A 116 8.32 -21.90 1.41
N SER A 117 9.56 -21.50 1.70
CA SER A 117 10.48 -22.29 2.51
C SER A 117 9.99 -22.48 3.96
N ALA A 118 9.25 -21.51 4.50
CA ALA A 118 8.64 -21.56 5.81
C ALA A 118 7.31 -22.35 5.84
N GLY A 119 6.87 -22.90 4.70
CA GLY A 119 5.61 -23.65 4.59
C GLY A 119 4.35 -22.77 4.66
N GLN A 120 4.48 -21.45 4.47
CA GLN A 120 3.34 -20.53 4.43
C GLN A 120 2.56 -20.63 3.11
N TRP A 121 3.15 -21.22 2.09
CA TRP A 121 2.49 -21.55 0.84
C TRP A 121 2.99 -22.91 0.38
N VAL A 122 2.07 -23.78 -0.02
CA VAL A 122 2.36 -25.07 -0.63
C VAL A 122 1.64 -25.21 -1.97
N PRO A 123 2.11 -26.07 -2.90
CA PRO A 123 1.41 -26.31 -4.16
C PRO A 123 -0.04 -26.71 -3.92
N GLY A 124 -0.98 -25.95 -4.52
CA GLY A 124 -2.42 -26.12 -4.32
C GLY A 124 -3.06 -24.98 -3.51
N ASP A 125 -2.27 -24.21 -2.77
CA ASP A 125 -2.74 -22.96 -2.15
C ASP A 125 -2.96 -21.87 -3.21
N PRO A 126 -3.87 -20.91 -2.98
CA PRO A 126 -3.99 -19.75 -3.85
C PRO A 126 -2.71 -18.91 -3.86
N ASP A 127 -2.41 -18.29 -5.00
CA ASP A 127 -1.26 -17.39 -5.14
C ASP A 127 -1.28 -16.26 -4.10
N ILE A 128 -0.10 -15.90 -3.61
CA ILE A 128 0.09 -14.82 -2.64
C ILE A 128 -0.25 -13.49 -3.33
N ALA A 129 -1.27 -12.77 -2.86
CA ALA A 129 -1.61 -11.48 -3.42
C ALA A 129 -0.62 -10.41 -2.94
N ILE A 130 -0.07 -9.62 -3.85
CA ILE A 130 0.80 -8.48 -3.56
C ILE A 130 0.07 -7.21 -3.98
N VAL A 131 -0.44 -6.46 -3.01
CA VAL A 131 -1.06 -5.15 -3.21
C VAL A 131 0.02 -4.08 -3.23
N MET A 132 -0.01 -3.20 -4.23
CA MET A 132 0.95 -2.11 -4.38
C MET A 132 0.24 -0.78 -4.64
N ASP A 133 0.84 0.31 -4.16
CA ASP A 133 0.33 1.66 -4.38
C ASP A 133 0.40 2.05 -5.88
N ALA A 134 -0.25 3.17 -6.23
CA ALA A 134 -0.18 3.74 -7.56
C ALA A 134 1.25 4.20 -7.90
N GLY A 135 1.75 3.78 -9.07
CA GLY A 135 3.06 4.21 -9.58
C GLY A 135 4.08 3.09 -9.77
N TYR A 136 3.78 1.88 -9.29
CA TYR A 136 4.55 0.69 -9.65
C TYR A 136 4.28 0.27 -11.10
N ASP A 137 5.34 -0.12 -11.81
CA ASP A 137 5.22 -0.81 -13.09
C ASP A 137 4.83 -2.28 -12.85
N VAL A 138 3.52 -2.49 -12.67
CA VAL A 138 2.92 -3.81 -12.43
C VAL A 138 3.29 -4.79 -13.56
N THR A 139 3.40 -4.31 -14.80
CA THR A 139 3.67 -5.15 -15.97
C THR A 139 5.10 -5.69 -15.91
N ARG A 140 6.08 -4.81 -15.64
CA ARG A 140 7.47 -5.23 -15.46
C ARG A 140 7.61 -6.20 -14.30
N LEU A 141 6.98 -5.91 -13.15
CA LEU A 141 7.02 -6.80 -11.99
C LEU A 141 6.39 -8.16 -12.29
N ALA A 142 5.23 -8.19 -12.94
CA ALA A 142 4.55 -9.44 -13.31
C ALA A 142 5.43 -10.29 -14.22
N TRP A 143 6.13 -9.67 -15.16
CA TRP A 143 7.05 -10.41 -16.04
C TRP A 143 8.28 -10.95 -15.28
N VAL A 144 8.92 -10.15 -14.41
CA VAL A 144 10.15 -10.55 -13.69
C VAL A 144 9.87 -11.63 -12.64
N LEU A 145 8.65 -11.67 -12.09
CA LEU A 145 8.26 -12.54 -10.99
C LEU A 145 7.28 -13.66 -11.41
N ARG A 146 7.11 -13.89 -12.72
CA ARG A 146 6.15 -14.85 -13.29
C ARG A 146 6.35 -16.31 -12.89
N ASP A 147 7.52 -16.64 -12.37
CA ASP A 147 7.91 -17.98 -11.90
C ASP A 147 7.54 -18.23 -10.43
N LEU A 148 7.07 -17.21 -9.71
CA LEU A 148 6.69 -17.29 -8.30
C LEU A 148 5.18 -17.41 -8.13
N PRO A 149 4.69 -18.00 -7.02
CA PRO A 149 3.26 -18.11 -6.73
C PRO A 149 2.68 -16.80 -6.20
N ILE A 150 2.76 -15.73 -7.00
CA ILE A 150 2.30 -14.40 -6.63
C ILE A 150 1.33 -13.83 -7.66
N GLU A 151 0.29 -13.14 -7.16
CA GLU A 151 -0.61 -12.34 -7.98
C GLU A 151 -0.39 -10.86 -7.64
N LEU A 152 -0.09 -10.03 -8.63
CA LEU A 152 0.15 -8.61 -8.41
C LEU A 152 -1.13 -7.79 -8.59
N VAL A 153 -1.45 -7.00 -7.57
CA VAL A 153 -2.63 -6.12 -7.54
C VAL A 153 -2.15 -4.67 -7.41
N GLY A 154 -2.13 -3.94 -8.52
CA GLY A 154 -1.76 -2.53 -8.53
C GLY A 154 -2.92 -1.61 -8.86
N ALA A 155 -2.93 -0.42 -8.27
CA ALA A 155 -3.80 0.67 -8.70
C ALA A 155 -3.29 1.21 -10.06
N GLY A 156 -3.75 0.58 -11.14
CA GLY A 156 -3.41 0.99 -12.49
C GLY A 156 -3.90 2.40 -12.77
N ARG A 157 -2.99 3.37 -12.91
CA ARG A 157 -3.30 4.64 -13.56
C ARG A 157 -3.16 4.44 -15.07
N GLN A 158 -4.09 3.69 -15.69
CA GLN A 158 -4.20 3.76 -17.14
C GLN A 158 -4.56 5.21 -17.47
N ARG A 159 -3.67 5.92 -18.17
CA ARG A 159 -4.05 7.15 -18.86
C ARG A 159 -4.90 6.72 -20.05
N LEU A 160 -6.13 6.37 -19.74
CA LEU A 160 -7.14 6.05 -20.71
C LEU A 160 -7.29 7.29 -21.59
N GLY A 161 -6.88 7.19 -22.85
CA GLY A 161 -7.15 8.23 -23.83
C GLY A 161 -8.63 8.58 -23.76
N ASP A 162 -8.93 9.88 -23.91
CA ASP A 162 -10.13 10.61 -23.48
C ASP A 162 -11.52 9.97 -23.74
N ALA A 163 -11.60 8.89 -24.54
CA ALA A 163 -12.84 8.24 -24.95
C ALA A 163 -13.53 7.36 -23.90
N THR A 164 -12.82 6.72 -22.95
CA THR A 164 -13.46 5.78 -21.99
C THR A 164 -13.66 6.35 -20.59
N ALA A 165 -13.02 7.48 -20.26
CA ALA A 165 -13.28 8.21 -19.01
C ALA A 165 -14.74 8.73 -18.93
N GLN A 166 -15.37 8.95 -20.09
CA GLN A 166 -16.73 9.47 -20.20
C GLN A 166 -17.81 8.42 -19.92
N ALA A 167 -17.49 7.12 -20.08
CA ALA A 167 -18.44 6.03 -19.91
C ALA A 167 -18.82 5.82 -18.44
N HIS A 168 -17.87 6.00 -17.51
CA HIS A 168 -18.11 5.83 -16.08
C HIS A 168 -18.66 7.08 -15.39
N THR A 169 -18.66 8.25 -16.04
CA THR A 169 -19.07 9.51 -15.40
C THR A 169 -20.55 9.51 -15.00
N ARG A 170 -21.43 8.83 -15.74
CA ARG A 170 -22.87 8.80 -15.44
C ARG A 170 -23.22 7.93 -14.23
N GLU A 171 -22.63 6.74 -14.10
CA GLU A 171 -22.80 5.90 -12.92
C GLU A 171 -22.16 6.54 -11.69
N TYR A 172 -20.98 7.14 -11.83
CA TYR A 172 -20.31 7.86 -10.75
C TYR A 172 -21.14 9.06 -10.25
N ALA A 173 -21.76 9.82 -11.16
CA ALA A 173 -22.63 10.94 -10.83
C ALA A 173 -23.99 10.53 -10.23
N ALA A 174 -24.43 9.29 -10.48
CA ALA A 174 -25.64 8.74 -9.86
C ALA A 174 -25.40 8.31 -8.40
N ILE A 175 -24.21 7.77 -8.11
CA ILE A 175 -23.78 7.40 -6.75
C ILE A 175 -23.39 8.66 -5.94
N TYR A 176 -22.83 9.65 -6.62
CA TYR A 176 -22.43 10.94 -6.04
C TYR A 176 -23.11 12.10 -6.77
N PRO A 177 -24.38 12.41 -6.45
CA PRO A 177 -25.08 13.54 -7.05
C PRO A 177 -24.32 14.85 -6.73
N PRO A 178 -24.26 15.81 -7.66
CA PRO A 178 -23.55 17.07 -7.47
C PRO A 178 -24.30 17.96 -6.48
N GLY A 179 -24.14 17.67 -5.19
CA GLY A 179 -24.81 18.31 -4.06
C GLY A 179 -23.85 18.93 -3.05
N GLY A 180 -22.63 19.26 -3.48
CA GLY A 180 -21.65 19.96 -2.67
C GLY A 180 -20.56 20.54 -3.54
N ARG A 181 -20.85 21.65 -4.23
CA ARG A 181 -19.77 22.49 -4.76
C ARG A 181 -18.88 22.89 -3.58
N PRO A 182 -17.57 22.59 -3.58
CA PRO A 182 -16.65 23.42 -2.84
C PRO A 182 -16.77 24.82 -3.44
N ALA A 183 -16.82 25.85 -2.59
CA ALA A 183 -16.71 27.22 -3.05
C ALA A 183 -15.50 27.35 -3.99
N GLU A 184 -15.68 28.14 -5.04
CA GLU A 184 -14.67 28.46 -6.05
C GLU A 184 -13.28 28.59 -5.42
N ALA A 185 -12.31 27.95 -6.05
CA ALA A 185 -10.92 27.91 -5.62
C ALA A 185 -10.39 29.33 -5.35
N ARG A 186 -10.30 29.68 -4.07
CA ARG A 186 -9.25 30.57 -3.60
C ARG A 186 -8.12 29.66 -3.12
N GLN A 187 -7.00 29.74 -3.83
CA GLN A 187 -5.73 29.14 -3.47
C GLN A 187 -5.48 29.30 -1.97
N GLY A 188 -5.45 28.20 -1.22
CA GLY A 188 -5.32 28.23 0.24
C GLY A 188 -5.79 26.94 0.87
N GLY A 189 -4.95 25.92 0.82
CA GLY A 189 -5.23 24.61 1.40
C GLY A 189 -5.08 24.64 2.92
N ASP A 190 -6.14 24.24 3.62
CA ASP A 190 -6.03 23.45 4.83
C ASP A 190 -7.33 22.67 5.00
N ARG A 191 -7.24 21.34 5.15
CA ARG A 191 -8.32 20.49 5.68
C ARG A 191 -7.81 19.08 5.97
N VAL A 192 -7.56 18.89 7.26
CA VAL A 192 -7.67 17.64 8.01
C VAL A 192 -8.89 16.84 7.53
N HIS A 193 -8.70 15.56 7.15
CA HIS A 193 -9.82 14.64 6.95
C HIS A 193 -10.07 13.85 8.25
N PRO A 194 -11.30 13.84 8.78
CA PRO A 194 -11.65 13.10 9.98
C PRO A 194 -11.64 11.58 9.73
N ARG A 195 -11.21 10.85 10.76
CA ARG A 195 -11.51 9.43 10.99
C ARG A 195 -12.99 9.17 10.74
N LEU A 196 -13.36 7.98 10.24
CA LEU A 196 -14.52 7.25 10.76
C LEU A 196 -14.55 5.78 10.30
N THR A 197 -14.84 4.94 11.29
CA THR A 197 -15.01 3.49 11.33
C THR A 197 -16.44 3.07 10.97
N HIS A 198 -16.54 1.90 10.30
CA HIS A 198 -17.59 0.88 10.39
C HIS A 198 -19.03 1.17 9.89
N ARG A 199 -19.52 0.30 8.98
CA ARG A 199 -20.58 -0.72 9.17
C ARG A 199 -21.43 -0.91 7.90
N LEU A 200 -21.06 -1.93 7.11
CA LEU A 200 -21.95 -2.65 6.21
C LEU A 200 -22.36 -3.95 6.92
N LEU A 201 -23.62 -4.05 7.34
CA LEU A 201 -24.34 -5.31 7.49
C LEU A 201 -25.78 -5.02 7.07
N GLY A 202 -26.23 -5.71 6.02
CA GLY A 202 -27.59 -5.63 5.50
C GLY A 202 -28.61 -6.29 6.43
N GLY A 203 -29.88 -6.06 6.14
CA GLY A 203 -31.00 -6.73 6.77
C GLY A 203 -32.30 -5.98 6.52
N ASP A 204 -33.19 -6.62 5.77
CA ASP A 204 -34.53 -6.18 5.39
C ASP A 204 -35.42 -5.85 6.59
N ALA A 205 -36.36 -4.91 6.40
CA ALA A 205 -37.78 -4.99 6.79
C ALA A 205 -38.40 -3.59 6.93
N GLU A 206 -39.46 -3.38 6.15
CA GLU A 206 -40.68 -2.61 6.44
C GLU A 206 -40.65 -1.51 7.52
N ALA A 207 -41.02 -0.29 7.11
CA ALA A 207 -41.60 0.70 8.02
C ALA A 207 -42.88 1.29 7.37
N PRO A 208 -44.06 1.09 7.98
CA PRO A 208 -45.32 1.62 7.47
C PRO A 208 -45.45 3.11 7.75
N GLY A 209 -46.17 3.80 6.86
CA GLY A 209 -46.47 5.22 6.98
C GLY A 209 -47.36 5.53 8.18
N LEU A 210 -47.12 6.69 8.80
CA LEU A 210 -48.12 7.35 9.61
C LEU A 210 -48.25 8.81 9.16
N ARG A 211 -49.43 9.10 8.62
CA ARG A 211 -49.92 10.44 8.29
C ARG A 211 -50.05 11.26 9.57
N LEU A 212 -49.58 12.51 9.53
CA LEU A 212 -50.02 13.54 10.47
C LEU A 212 -51.27 14.21 9.87
N ARG A 213 -52.40 14.06 10.56
CA ARG A 213 -53.61 14.88 10.40
C ARG A 213 -53.62 15.87 11.57
N GLY A 214 -53.74 17.17 11.29
CA GLY A 214 -53.94 18.20 12.31
C GLY A 214 -55.33 18.14 12.95
N GLU A 215 -55.50 18.72 14.13
CA GLU A 215 -55.95 20.10 14.38
C GLU A 215 -56.28 20.27 15.87
N GLY A 216 -56.10 21.50 16.37
CA GLY A 216 -56.39 21.96 17.72
C GLY A 216 -55.85 23.38 17.90
#